data_AF-A0A7K2JHL6-F1
#
_entry.id   AF-A0A7K2JHL6-F1
#
_cell.length_a   1.000
_cell.length_b   1.000
_cell.length_c   1.000
_cell.angle_alpha   90.00
_cell.angle_beta   90.00
_cell.angle_gamma   90.00
#
_symmetry.space_group_name_H-M   'P 1'
#
loop_
_entity.id
_entity.type
_entity.pdbx_description
1 polymer ?
#
loop_
_entity_poly.entity_id
_entity_poly.type
_entity_poly.pdbx_seq_one_letter_code
_entity_poly.pdbx_strand_id
1 'polypeptide(L)'
;MSVTATLDIVVRALAAQAGVAESSVDPDKPLSAVPGIESVKALRAITEIEDECDVVIPDDFLFETATVRELADFVARLTREGSSV
;
A
#
# COMPACT_ATOMS: atom_id res chain seq x y z
N MET A 1 -1.34 -13.05 7.25
CA MET A 1 -2.42 -12.39 6.47
C MET A 1 -2.43 -12.91 5.03
N SER A 2 -3.56 -12.92 4.33
CA SER A 2 -3.62 -13.29 2.89
C SER A 2 -3.37 -12.07 2.02
N VAL A 3 -2.69 -12.23 0.87
CA VAL A 3 -2.33 -11.13 -0.06
C VAL A 3 -3.57 -10.31 -0.48
N THR A 4 -4.69 -10.99 -0.74
CA THR A 4 -5.96 -10.32 -1.11
C THR A 4 -6.50 -9.41 0.00
N ALA A 5 -6.34 -9.80 1.27
CA ALA A 5 -6.78 -8.97 2.39
C ALA A 5 -5.88 -7.74 2.57
N THR A 6 -4.56 -7.92 2.40
CA THR A 6 -3.62 -6.81 2.42
C THR A 6 -3.85 -5.85 1.27
N LEU A 7 -4.18 -6.36 0.07
CA LEU A 7 -4.51 -5.53 -1.09
C LEU A 7 -5.70 -4.62 -0.82
N ASP A 8 -6.74 -5.13 -0.17
CA ASP A 8 -7.93 -4.37 0.20
C ASP A 8 -7.57 -3.21 1.14
N ILE A 9 -6.74 -3.45 2.16
CA ILE A 9 -6.24 -2.42 3.08
C ILE A 9 -5.44 -1.35 2.34
N VAL A 10 -4.51 -1.77 1.47
CA VAL A 10 -3.69 -0.85 0.68
C VAL A 10 -4.55 0.01 -0.24
N VAL A 11 -5.49 -0.60 -0.96
CA VAL A 11 -6.43 0.10 -1.85
C VAL A 11 -7.28 1.09 -1.07
N ARG A 12 -7.82 0.68 0.09
CA ARG A 12 -8.62 1.53 0.97
C ARG A 12 -7.83 2.74 1.46
N ALA A 13 -6.61 2.53 1.95
CA ALA A 13 -5.73 3.61 2.42
C ALA A 13 -5.38 4.59 1.29
N LEU A 14 -5.00 4.08 0.11
CA LEU A 14 -4.69 4.92 -1.04
C LEU A 14 -5.91 5.70 -1.53
N ALA A 15 -7.07 5.04 -1.64
CA ALA A 15 -8.33 5.67 -2.06
C ALA A 15 -8.74 6.77 -1.08
N ALA A 16 -8.63 6.52 0.23
CA ALA A 16 -8.93 7.49 1.28
C ALA A 16 -8.03 8.72 1.20
N GLN A 17 -6.71 8.55 1.05
CA GLN A 17 -5.78 9.68 0.94
C GLN A 17 -5.89 10.42 -0.41
N ALA A 18 -6.14 9.71 -1.51
CA ALA A 18 -6.35 10.30 -2.83
C ALA A 18 -7.70 11.02 -2.93
N GLY A 19 -8.69 10.64 -2.11
CA GLY A 19 -10.06 11.17 -2.18
C GLY A 19 -10.86 10.60 -3.34
N VAL A 20 -10.56 9.35 -3.75
CA VAL A 20 -11.24 8.65 -4.84
C VAL A 20 -11.90 7.37 -4.33
N ALA A 21 -12.74 6.75 -5.14
CA ALA A 21 -13.33 5.46 -4.80
C ALA A 21 -12.27 4.35 -4.90
N GLU A 22 -12.38 3.33 -4.05
CA GLU A 22 -11.55 2.11 -4.09
C GLU A 22 -11.59 1.45 -5.48
N SER A 23 -12.76 1.47 -6.14
CA SER A 23 -12.93 0.97 -7.51
C SER A 23 -12.19 1.78 -8.58
N SER A 24 -11.68 2.97 -8.25
CA SER A 24 -10.83 3.79 -9.14
C SER A 24 -9.33 3.50 -8.95
N VAL A 25 -8.96 2.79 -7.89
CA VAL A 25 -7.59 2.35 -7.65
C VAL A 25 -7.38 1.03 -8.36
N ASP A 26 -6.45 1.02 -9.31
CA ASP A 26 -6.18 -0.15 -10.14
C ASP A 26 -4.96 -0.89 -9.56
N PRO A 27 -5.11 -2.13 -9.07
CA PRO A 27 -4.05 -2.82 -8.35
C PRO A 27 -2.84 -3.14 -9.23
N ASP A 28 -3.05 -3.26 -10.55
CA ASP A 28 -2.02 -3.57 -11.54
C ASP A 28 -1.33 -2.30 -12.09
N LYS A 29 -1.71 -1.12 -11.60
CA LYS A 29 -1.07 0.15 -11.95
C LYS A 29 -0.09 0.60 -10.86
N PRO A 30 0.94 1.38 -11.25
CA PRO A 30 1.84 1.99 -10.29
C PRO A 30 1.09 2.94 -9.37
N LEU A 31 1.57 3.09 -8.13
CA LEU A 31 1.02 4.04 -7.15
C LEU A 31 0.83 5.43 -7.78
N SER A 32 1.83 5.93 -8.52
CA SER A 32 1.79 7.24 -9.19
C SER A 32 0.71 7.38 -10.26
N ALA A 33 0.11 6.29 -10.75
CA ALA A 33 -1.00 6.33 -11.69
C ALA A 33 -2.38 6.44 -11.00
N VAL A 34 -2.43 6.38 -9.66
CA VAL A 34 -3.66 6.61 -8.92
C VAL A 34 -4.06 8.09 -9.05
N PRO A 35 -5.26 8.38 -9.56
CA PRO A 35 -5.70 9.75 -9.74
C PRO A 35 -5.82 10.46 -8.39
N GLY A 36 -5.12 11.58 -8.21
CA GLY A 36 -5.18 12.38 -6.99
C GLY A 36 -4.22 11.96 -5.87
N ILE A 37 -3.43 10.90 -6.08
CA ILE A 37 -2.32 10.58 -5.19
C ILE A 37 -1.14 11.53 -5.49
N GLU A 38 -0.56 12.07 -4.42
CA GLU A 38 0.63 12.92 -4.45
C GLU A 38 1.69 12.25 -3.56
N SER A 39 2.98 12.55 -3.76
CA SER A 39 4.06 11.91 -2.99
C SER A 39 3.82 11.95 -1.46
N VAL A 40 3.29 13.07 -0.95
CA VAL A 40 2.93 13.23 0.47
C VAL A 40 1.74 12.36 0.88
N LYS A 41 0.72 12.25 0.03
CA LYS A 41 -0.47 11.42 0.29
C LYS A 41 -0.16 9.93 0.22
N ALA A 42 0.70 9.53 -0.72
CA ALA A 42 1.20 8.17 -0.82
C ALA A 42 1.91 7.79 0.49
N LEU A 43 2.90 8.59 0.91
CA LEU A 43 3.60 8.39 2.19
C LEU A 43 2.63 8.25 3.37
N ARG A 44 1.60 9.10 3.42
CA ARG A 44 0.59 9.05 4.49
C ARG A 44 -0.26 7.78 4.46
N ALA A 45 -0.65 7.32 3.28
CA ALA A 45 -1.36 6.05 3.12
C ALA A 45 -0.50 4.87 3.59
N ILE A 46 0.80 4.94 3.33
CA ILE A 46 1.75 3.89 3.70
C ILE A 46 1.96 3.84 5.21
N THR A 47 2.17 4.98 5.85
CA THR A 47 2.23 5.04 7.32
C THR A 47 0.97 4.46 7.97
N GLU A 48 -0.20 4.67 7.36
CA GLU A 48 -1.46 4.08 7.83
C GLU A 48 -1.50 2.55 7.62
N ILE A 49 -0.98 2.06 6.49
CA ILE A 49 -0.84 0.61 6.23
C ILE A 49 0.16 -0.04 7.19
N GLU A 50 1.29 0.62 7.47
CA GLU A 50 2.31 0.19 8.41
C GLU A 50 1.76 0.04 9.82
N ASP A 51 1.01 1.04 10.30
CA ASP A 51 0.36 1.02 11.61
C ASP A 51 -0.76 -0.05 11.69
N GLU A 52 -1.56 -0.20 10.63
CA GLU A 52 -2.64 -1.20 10.59
C GLU A 52 -2.13 -2.64 10.49
N CYS A 53 -1.01 -2.85 9.79
CA CYS A 53 -0.42 -4.18 9.56
C CYS A 53 0.73 -4.52 10.54
N ASP A 54 1.16 -3.57 11.38
CA ASP A 54 2.33 -3.68 12.25
C ASP A 54 3.61 -4.07 11.47
N VAL A 55 3.86 -3.36 10.35
CA VAL A 55 5.02 -3.60 9.47
C VAL A 55 5.79 -2.31 9.20
N VAL A 56 7.01 -2.46 8.68
CA VAL A 56 7.84 -1.33 8.23
C VAL A 56 8.15 -1.52 6.75
N ILE A 57 7.69 -0.58 5.93
CA ILE A 57 7.91 -0.53 4.49
C ILE A 57 9.07 0.45 4.23
N PRO A 58 10.14 0.02 3.55
CA PRO A 58 11.24 0.92 3.25
C PRO A 58 10.81 2.01 2.28
N ASP A 59 11.19 3.26 2.56
CA ASP A 59 10.85 4.42 1.71
C ASP A 59 11.27 4.21 0.24
N ASP A 60 12.38 3.50 0.00
CA ASP A 60 12.91 3.19 -1.34
C ASP A 60 11.87 2.46 -2.22
N PHE A 61 11.03 1.61 -1.62
CA PHE A 61 9.98 0.86 -2.30
C PHE A 61 8.93 1.78 -2.96
N LEU A 62 8.80 3.01 -2.45
CA LEU A 62 7.84 4.01 -2.93
C LEU A 62 8.39 4.82 -4.11
N PHE A 63 9.72 4.90 -4.17
CA PHE A 63 10.44 5.52 -5.26
C PHE A 63 10.64 4.55 -6.43
N GLU A 64 10.70 3.25 -6.14
CA GLU A 64 10.54 2.22 -7.16
C GLU A 64 9.12 2.31 -7.75
N THR A 65 8.99 2.02 -9.04
CA THR A 65 7.70 2.01 -9.76
C THR A 65 6.83 0.82 -9.32
N ALA A 66 6.62 0.68 -8.02
CA ALA A 66 5.86 -0.38 -7.41
C ALA A 66 4.38 -0.19 -7.70
N THR A 67 3.75 -1.28 -8.11
CA THR A 67 2.31 -1.40 -8.22
C THR A 67 1.67 -1.56 -6.85
N VAL A 68 0.39 -1.19 -6.76
CA VAL A 68 -0.40 -1.41 -5.55
C VAL A 68 -0.42 -2.90 -5.17
N ARG A 69 -0.43 -3.79 -6.17
CA ARG A 69 -0.31 -5.24 -5.97
C ARG A 69 1.03 -5.65 -5.38
N GLU A 70 2.14 -5.11 -5.88
CA GLU A 70 3.48 -5.40 -5.34
C GLU A 70 3.60 -4.92 -3.90
N LEU A 71 3.07 -3.73 -3.58
CA LEU A 71 3.01 -3.23 -2.21
C LEU A 71 2.24 -4.18 -1.29
N ALA A 72 1.07 -4.65 -1.74
CA ALA A 72 0.26 -5.58 -0.97
C ALA A 72 0.94 -6.95 -0.77
N ASP A 73 1.60 -7.48 -1.79
CA ASP A 73 2.37 -8.72 -1.68
C ASP A 73 3.54 -8.57 -0.71
N PHE A 74 4.24 -7.43 -0.78
CA PHE A 74 5.35 -7.10 0.10
C PHE A 74 4.90 -7.01 1.57
N VAL A 75 3.82 -6.28 1.87
CA VAL A 75 3.25 -6.21 3.22
C VAL A 75 2.73 -7.58 3.70
N ALA A 76 2.11 -8.36 2.81
CA ALA A 76 1.65 -9.72 3.14
C ALA A 76 2.80 -10.70 3.40
N ARG A 77 4.01 -10.40 2.93
CA ARG A 77 5.25 -11.11 3.26
C ARG A 77 5.80 -10.62 4.59
N LEU A 78 5.94 -9.31 4.77
CA LEU A 78 6.43 -8.70 6.02
C LEU A 78 5.59 -9.12 7.23
N THR A 79 4.26 -9.08 7.14
CA THR A 79 3.36 -9.55 8.22
C THR A 79 3.55 -11.03 8.57
N ARG A 80 4.06 -11.83 7.63
CA ARG A 80 4.32 -13.27 7.83
C ARG A 80 5.70 -13.51 8.44
N GLU A 81 6.67 -12.67 8.09
CA GLU A 81 8.07 -12.77 8.52
C GLU A 81 8.31 -12.05 9.86
N GLY A 82 7.60 -10.95 10.12
CA GLY A 82 7.67 -10.15 11.35
C GLY A 82 7.17 -10.85 12.61
N SER A 83 6.52 -12.02 12.48
CA SER A 83 6.10 -12.86 13.63
C SER A 83 7.24 -13.68 14.27
N SER A 84 8.51 -13.40 13.96
CA SER A 84 9.66 -14.22 14.42
C SER A 84 10.68 -13.51 15.31
N VAL A 85 10.35 -12.44 16.03
CA VAL A 85 11.26 -11.85 17.03
C VAL A 85 10.63 -11.64 18.40
#